data_AF-I2JIQ5-F1
#
_entry.id   AF-I2JIQ5-F1
#
_cell.length_a   1.000
_cell.length_b   1.000
_cell.length_c   1.000
_cell.angle_alpha   90.00
_cell.angle_beta   90.00
_cell.angle_gamma   90.00
#
_symmetry.space_group_name_H-M   'P 1'
#
loop_
_entity.id
_entity.type
_entity.pdbx_description
1 polymer ?
#
loop_
_entity_poly.entity_id
_entity_poly.type
_entity_poly.pdbx_seq_one_letter_code
_entity_poly.pdbx_strand_id
1 'polypeptide(L)' 'MNPELAFFDEGAAGFLTASNLLLAIQLIGCTLAIVYVAWVCVASYNEWGESEISGGQMLTTWFRAIAALMVLLYLFTT' A
#
# COMPACT_ATOMS: atom_id res chain seq x y z
N MET A 1 -7.62 34.48 8.22
CA MET A 1 -6.81 33.26 8.38
C MET A 1 -6.88 32.87 9.86
N ASN A 2 -7.23 31.62 10.18
CA ASN A 2 -7.42 31.21 11.57
C ASN A 2 -6.04 31.22 12.26
N PRO A 3 -5.83 31.93 13.39
CA PRO A 3 -4.50 32.15 13.98
C PRO A 3 -3.78 30.84 14.37
N GLU A 4 -4.53 29.79 14.65
CA GLU A 4 -4.01 28.46 14.98
C GLU A 4 -3.29 27.79 13.78
N LEU A 5 -3.74 28.03 12.56
CA LEU A 5 -3.12 27.49 11.34
C LEU A 5 -1.81 28.22 11.01
N ALA A 6 -1.73 29.51 11.32
CA ALA A 6 -0.52 30.30 11.10
C ALA A 6 0.62 29.88 12.06
N PHE A 7 0.29 29.58 13.32
CA PHE A 7 1.25 29.08 14.31
C PHE A 7 1.86 27.72 13.91
N PHE A 8 1.04 26.81 13.36
CA PHE A 8 1.52 25.52 12.86
C PHE A 8 2.47 25.66 11.67
N ASP A 9 2.18 26.59 10.75
CA ASP A 9 2.98 26.84 9.55
C ASP A 9 4.34 27.50 9.90
N GLU A 10 4.35 28.43 10.85
CA GLU A 10 5.57 29.08 11.37
C GLU A 10 6.45 28.11 12.18
N GLY A 11 5.86 27.21 12.98
CA GLY A 11 6.60 26.23 13.79
C GLY A 11 7.22 25.08 12.98
N ALA A 12 6.68 24.77 11.80
CA ALA A 12 7.14 23.69 10.94
C ALA A 12 8.10 24.12 9.82
N ALA A 13 8.41 25.42 9.72
CA ALA A 13 9.28 26.01 8.68
C ALA A 13 8.91 25.60 7.23
N GLY A 14 7.63 25.31 6.96
CA GLY A 14 7.17 24.77 5.68
C GLY A 14 7.64 23.34 5.34
N PHE A 15 8.38 22.67 6.23
CA PHE A 15 8.98 21.35 5.99
C PHE A 15 8.03 20.19 6.35
N LEU A 16 7.24 20.33 7.42
CA LEU A 16 6.27 19.33 7.89
C LEU A 16 4.84 19.88 7.80
N THR A 17 4.33 20.06 6.59
CA THR A 17 2.90 20.31 6.40
C THR A 17 2.12 19.01 6.57
N ALA A 18 0.85 19.10 7.00
CA ALA A 18 -0.03 17.94 7.14
C ALA A 18 -0.18 17.16 5.81
N SER A 19 -0.14 17.86 4.67
CA SER A 19 -0.17 17.25 3.34
C SER A 19 1.10 16.44 3.03
N ASN A 20 2.28 16.96 3.39
CA ASN A 20 3.55 16.25 3.15
C ASN A 20 3.66 15.00 4.02
N LEU A 21 3.18 15.07 5.27
CA LEU A 21 3.13 13.92 6.16
C LEU A 21 2.13 12.86 5.68
N LEU A 22 0.93 13.28 5.24
CA LEU A 22 -0.08 12.38 4.70
C LEU A 22 0.45 11.64 3.46
N LEU A 23 1.07 12.37 2.53
CA LEU A 23 1.68 11.80 1.33
C LEU A 23 2.77 10.78 1.68
N ALA A 24 3.64 11.09 2.64
CA ALA A 24 4.68 10.17 3.08
C ALA A 24 4.10 8.87 3.64
N ILE A 25 3.06 8.95 4.48
CA ILE A 25 2.38 7.78 5.04
C ILE A 25 1.70 6.95 3.92
N GLN A 26 1.03 7.60 2.97
CA GLN A 26 0.40 6.94 1.83
C GLN A 26 1.44 6.21 0.95
N LEU A 27 2.60 6.80 0.70
CA LEU A 27 3.68 6.17 -0.07
C LEU A 27 4.27 4.94 0.64
N ILE A 28 4.45 5.03 1.95
CA ILE A 28 4.91 3.89 2.77
C ILE A 28 3.87 2.77 2.73
N GLY A 29 2.59 3.11 2.96
CA GLY A 29 1.48 2.15 2.90
C GLY A 29 1.35 1.47 1.53
N CYS A 30 1.48 2.24 0.46
CA CYS A 30 1.48 1.74 -0.92
C CYS A 30 2.62 0.75 -1.17
N THR A 31 3.83 1.09 -0.73
CA THR A 31 5.00 0.22 -0.86
C THR A 31 4.79 -1.11 -0.11
N LEU A 32 4.30 -1.05 1.13
CA LEU A 32 4.00 -2.24 1.92
C LEU A 32 2.95 -3.14 1.25
N ALA A 33 1.89 -2.56 0.69
CA ALA A 33 0.85 -3.30 -0.01
C ALA A 33 1.39 -4.01 -1.27
N ILE A 34 2.22 -3.33 -2.07
CA ILE A 34 2.85 -3.92 -3.26
C ILE A 34 3.77 -5.09 -2.86
N VAL A 35 4.62 -4.89 -1.85
CA VAL A 35 5.54 -5.92 -1.37
C VAL A 35 4.78 -7.13 -0.83
N TYR A 36 3.69 -6.90 -0.09
CA TYR A 36 2.84 -7.98 0.42
C TYR A 36 2.21 -8.80 -0.71
N VAL A 37 1.71 -8.15 -1.76
CA VAL A 37 1.11 -8.85 -2.91
C VAL A 37 2.17 -9.64 -3.67
N ALA A 38 3.36 -9.09 -3.87
CA ALA A 38 4.49 -9.81 -4.45
C ALA A 38 4.85 -11.05 -3.62
N TRP A 39 4.88 -10.92 -2.29
CA TRP A 39 5.11 -12.03 -1.38
C TRP A 39 4.05 -13.14 -1.52
N VAL A 40 2.76 -12.78 -1.57
CA VAL A 40 1.66 -13.75 -1.75
C VAL A 40 1.81 -14.53 -3.07
N CYS A 41 2.20 -13.86 -4.15
CA CYS A 41 2.44 -14.52 -5.43
C CYS A 41 3.59 -15.53 -5.35
N VAL A 42 4.69 -15.17 -4.67
CA VAL A 42 5.84 -16.08 -4.47
C VAL A 42 5.48 -17.24 -3.54
N ALA A 43 4.80 -16.98 -2.43
CA ALA A 43 4.39 -18.01 -1.47
C ALA A 43 3.50 -19.06 -2.14
N SER A 44 2.47 -18.62 -2.86
CA SER A 44 1.58 -19.55 -3.59
C SER A 44 2.28 -20.29 -4.74
N TYR A 45 3.32 -19.70 -5.35
CA TYR A 45 4.15 -20.42 -6.32
C TYR A 45 4.95 -21.54 -5.66
N ASN A 46 5.53 -21.29 -4.47
CA ASN A 46 6.25 -22.30 -3.71
C ASN A 46 5.31 -23.42 -3.26
N GLU A 47 4.14 -23.09 -2.71
CA GLU A 47 3.11 -24.06 -2.32
C GLU A 47 2.66 -24.93 -3.51
N TRP A 48 2.58 -24.35 -4.71
CA TRP A 48 2.29 -25.10 -5.93
C TRP A 48 3.45 -26.04 -6.31
N GLY A 49 4.69 -25.59 -6.20
CA GLY A 49 5.88 -26.41 -6.43
C GLY A 49 6.02 -27.57 -5.44
N GLU A 50 5.56 -27.38 -4.21
CA GLU A 50 5.49 -28.40 -3.16
C GLU A 50 4.26 -29.31 -3.29
N SER A 51 3.42 -29.09 -4.31
CA SER A 51 2.17 -29.83 -4.56
C SER A 51 1.13 -29.72 -3.44
N GLU A 52 1.21 -28.68 -2.60
CA GLU A 52 0.22 -28.40 -1.55
C GLU A 52 -1.06 -27.80 -2.13
N ILE A 53 -0.92 -26.99 -3.19
CA ILE A 53 -2.05 -26.39 -3.92
C ILE A 53 -2.00 -26.74 -5.41
N SER A 54 -3.18 -26.80 -6.03
CA SER A 54 -3.30 -26.95 -7.49
C SER A 54 -2.94 -25.64 -8.21
N GLY A 55 -2.49 -25.74 -9.46
CA GLY A 55 -2.17 -24.56 -10.27
C GLY A 55 -3.38 -23.62 -10.48
N GLY A 56 -4.60 -24.17 -10.49
CA GLY A 56 -5.83 -23.37 -10.51
C GLY A 56 -5.99 -22.53 -9.24
N GLN A 57 -5.72 -23.11 -8.07
CA GLN A 57 -5.75 -22.39 -6.79
C GLN A 57 -4.70 -21.28 -6.74
N MET A 58 -3.47 -21.56 -7.20
CA MET A 58 -2.40 -20.56 -7.30
C MET A 58 -2.85 -19.35 -8.14
N LEU A 59 -3.38 -19.57 -9.34
CA LEU A 59 -3.87 -18.50 -10.21
C LEU A 59 -5.03 -17.71 -9.58
N THR A 60 -5.98 -18.39 -8.93
CA THR A 60 -7.08 -17.70 -8.26
C THR A 60 -6.59 -16.82 -7.11
N THR A 61 -5.57 -17.27 -6.36
CA THR A 61 -4.92 -16.48 -5.31
C THR A 61 -4.26 -15.23 -5.88
N TRP A 62 -3.54 -15.36 -7.00
CA TRP A 62 -2.92 -14.21 -7.67
C TRP A 62 -3.95 -13.18 -8.12
N PHE A 63 -5.03 -13.60 -8.77
CA PHE A 63 -6.10 -12.69 -9.19
C PHE A 63 -6.74 -11.96 -8.01
N ARG A 64 -6.98 -12.65 -6.89
CA ARG A 64 -7.53 -12.02 -5.67
C ARG A 64 -6.55 -11.03 -5.05
N ALA A 65 -5.26 -11.35 -5.02
CA ALA A 65 -4.22 -10.47 -4.50
C ALA A 65 -4.07 -9.20 -5.35
N ILE A 66 -4.07 -9.34 -6.68
CA ILE A 66 -4.03 -8.20 -7.61
C ILE A 66 -5.31 -7.35 -7.51
N ALA A 67 -6.49 -7.96 -7.41
CA ALA A 67 -7.74 -7.22 -7.23
C ALA A 67 -7.73 -6.40 -5.93
N ALA A 68 -7.24 -6.97 -4.83
CA ALA A 68 -7.06 -6.26 -3.57
C ALA A 68 -6.05 -5.10 -3.71
N LEU A 69 -4.95 -5.31 -4.43
CA LEU A 69 -3.97 -4.26 -4.71
C LEU A 69 -4.59 -3.09 -5.47
N MET A 70 -5.38 -3.35 -6.51
CA MET A 70 -6.04 -2.31 -7.29
C MET A 70 -6.98 -1.46 -6.43
N VAL A 71 -7.71 -2.08 -5.50
CA VAL A 71 -8.57 -1.36 -4.54
C VAL A 71 -7.73 -0.50 -3.60
N LEU A 72 -6.64 -1.03 -3.04
CA LEU A 72 -5.76 -0.28 -2.14
C LEU A 72 -5.08 0.89 -2.85
N LEU A 73 -4.63 0.70 -4.09
CA LEU A 73 -4.04 1.77 -4.90
C LEU A 73 -5.05 2.88 -5.18
N TYR A 74 -6.31 2.54 -5.48
CA TYR A 74 -7.37 3.54 -5.62
C TYR A 74 -7.57 4.37 -4.34
N LEU A 75 -7.58 3.72 -3.18
CA LEU A 75 -7.70 4.40 -1.88
C LEU A 75 -6.52 5.30 -1.54
N PHE A 76 -5.31 5.01 -2.05
CA PHE A 76 -4.16 5.88 -1.85
C PHE A 76 -4.13 7.11 -2.78
N THR A 77 -4.84 7.05 -3.90
CA THR A 77 -4.93 8.15 -4.87
C THR A 77 -6.07 9.14 -4.62
N THR A 78 -6.98 8.82 -3.70
CA THR A 78 -8.16 9.65 -3.35
C THR A 78 -8.01 10.27 -1.97
#